data_AF-A0A0C9UEG8-F1
#
_entry.id   AF-A0A0C9UEG8-F1
#
_cell.length_a   1.000
_cell.length_b   1.000
_cell.length_c   1.000
_cell.angle_alpha   90.00
_cell.angle_beta   90.00
_cell.angle_gamma   90.00
#
_symmetry.space_group_name_H-M   'P 1'
#
loop_
_entity.id
_entity.type
_entity.pdbx_description
1 polymer ?
#
loop_
_entity_poly.entity_id
_entity_poly.type
_entity_poly.pdbx_seq_one_letter_code
_entity_poly.pdbx_strand_id
1 'polypeptide(L)'
;MASLAKFVSVAVSRSGGDTEANPLWYMANVFPSEAEFHSFTSLIRPSFSEKMGKGYTEMQWAPIDSSREDFIGEFQPVVYSAFSNSGYSINELSDIGNLVTALRNDEDGTQLDSRAEKVARLAKTLNPIMVSTWLDVAPTLFGITASSSKFETEAKLAQVTMETAICLYGAIFRERDLSNDIRSQAVDDINALLGYMSPYLPRSSESGDPELEDFTRALSLSYCELTSMTALASQCDIKNASKSRATLKLKQFKALSTQLSRVREYVAEALNGELKSVSHPMGYSLTSTAYAALLPTIWSLVNFQSDNGDSDLSTNIRMACIKHATRTSSKSAVKRPATLFVGMLLMLYGFRGSPLGRQKILMSEEIDAFREWYQQLPKVLWELGVSDPSLTEVVLSQFLLNFIVIGVSRLFCGYYYESASEARRYWILV
;
A
#
# COMPACT_ATOMS: atom_id res chain seq x y z
N MET A 1 -12.75 23.60 -10.86
CA MET A 1 -11.35 23.12 -11.02
C MET A 1 -11.16 21.61 -10.79
N ALA A 2 -12.15 20.86 -10.31
CA ALA A 2 -12.10 19.38 -10.20
C ALA A 2 -11.91 18.61 -11.53
N SER A 3 -11.80 19.31 -12.67
CA SER A 3 -11.69 18.70 -13.99
C SER A 3 -10.27 18.27 -14.34
N LEU A 4 -9.22 18.96 -13.87
CA LEU A 4 -7.85 18.66 -14.32
C LEU A 4 -7.28 17.42 -13.64
N ALA A 5 -7.26 17.35 -12.31
CA ALA A 5 -6.77 16.17 -11.58
C ALA A 5 -7.54 14.91 -12.00
N LYS A 6 -8.87 15.01 -12.16
CA LYS A 6 -9.70 13.92 -12.67
C LYS A 6 -9.35 13.57 -14.12
N PHE A 7 -9.18 14.55 -15.00
CA PHE A 7 -8.77 14.31 -16.38
C PHE A 7 -7.40 13.64 -16.47
N VAL A 8 -6.41 14.13 -15.72
CA VAL A 8 -5.07 13.55 -15.63
C VAL A 8 -5.17 12.12 -15.08
N SER A 9 -5.92 11.91 -14.01
CA SER A 9 -6.17 10.57 -13.45
C SER A 9 -6.76 9.61 -14.48
N VAL A 10 -7.77 10.03 -15.24
CA VAL A 10 -8.37 9.21 -16.30
C VAL A 10 -7.37 8.96 -17.44
N ALA A 11 -6.62 9.98 -17.86
CA ALA A 11 -5.63 9.87 -18.93
C ALA A 11 -4.41 9.01 -18.54
N VAL A 12 -4.08 8.96 -17.25
CA VAL A 12 -2.93 8.25 -16.67
C VAL A 12 -3.30 6.85 -16.16
N SER A 13 -4.57 6.59 -15.86
CA SER A 13 -5.04 5.25 -15.47
C SER A 13 -4.96 4.28 -16.64
N ARG A 14 -4.32 3.11 -16.46
CA ARG A 14 -4.42 2.01 -17.44
C ARG A 14 -5.90 1.65 -17.57
N SER A 15 -6.39 1.48 -18.80
CA SER A 15 -7.80 1.17 -19.12
C SER A 15 -8.33 -0.16 -18.55
N GLY A 16 -7.57 -0.82 -17.65
CA GLY A 16 -7.98 -2.03 -16.92
C GLY A 16 -8.45 -1.65 -15.53
N GLY A 17 -9.74 -1.87 -15.26
CA GLY A 17 -10.46 -1.45 -14.05
C GLY A 17 -10.09 -2.17 -12.75
N ASP A 18 -8.81 -2.21 -12.38
CA ASP A 18 -8.39 -2.63 -11.04
C ASP A 18 -8.59 -1.48 -10.05
N THR A 19 -9.86 -1.19 -9.78
CA THR A 19 -10.30 -0.56 -8.53
C THR A 19 -10.22 -1.60 -7.41
N GLU A 20 -9.06 -2.23 -7.25
CA GLU A 20 -8.86 -3.11 -6.10
C GLU A 20 -8.81 -2.25 -4.84
N ALA A 21 -9.64 -2.61 -3.85
CA ALA A 21 -9.77 -1.91 -2.58
C ALA A 21 -8.46 -1.85 -1.74
N ASN A 22 -7.38 -2.50 -2.19
CA ASN A 22 -6.07 -2.38 -1.58
C ASN A 22 -4.96 -2.69 -2.60
N PRO A 23 -4.41 -1.68 -3.29
CA PRO A 23 -3.50 -1.94 -4.38
C PRO A 23 -2.11 -2.25 -3.77
N LEU A 24 -1.72 -3.54 -3.77
CA LEU A 24 -0.47 -4.05 -3.20
C LEU A 24 0.79 -3.67 -4.01
N TRP A 25 0.65 -2.77 -5.00
CA TRP A 25 1.71 -2.35 -5.93
C TRP A 25 2.98 -1.87 -5.21
N TYR A 26 2.83 -1.26 -4.02
CA TYR A 26 3.96 -0.73 -3.25
C TYR A 26 4.91 -1.83 -2.76
N MET A 27 4.45 -3.09 -2.68
CA MET A 27 5.26 -4.24 -2.28
C MET A 27 6.00 -4.88 -3.45
N ALA A 28 5.68 -4.50 -4.69
CA ALA A 28 6.17 -5.17 -5.88
C ALA A 28 7.72 -5.17 -5.96
N ASN A 29 8.38 -4.16 -5.40
CA ASN A 29 9.85 -4.03 -5.37
C ASN A 29 10.57 -5.05 -4.47
N VAL A 30 9.84 -5.81 -3.65
CA VAL A 30 10.39 -6.91 -2.83
C VAL A 30 10.66 -8.15 -3.65
N PHE A 31 9.86 -8.35 -4.68
CA PHE A 31 9.84 -9.57 -5.45
C PHE A 31 10.85 -9.45 -6.61
N PRO A 32 11.71 -10.46 -6.82
CA PRO A 32 12.63 -10.53 -7.95
C PRO A 32 11.94 -10.40 -9.32
N SER A 33 10.71 -10.91 -9.44
CA SER A 33 9.96 -10.94 -10.69
C SER A 33 8.50 -10.50 -10.49
N GLU A 34 7.86 -10.05 -11.56
CA GLU A 34 6.42 -9.73 -11.54
C GLU A 34 5.56 -10.98 -11.31
N ALA A 35 5.98 -12.12 -11.86
CA ALA A 35 5.31 -13.40 -11.66
C ALA A 35 5.28 -13.83 -10.18
N GLU A 36 6.39 -13.65 -9.44
CA GLU A 36 6.43 -13.91 -8.00
C GLU A 36 5.53 -12.96 -7.21
N PHE A 37 5.49 -11.69 -7.59
CA PHE A 37 4.57 -10.72 -7.00
C PHE A 37 3.11 -11.13 -7.22
N HIS A 38 2.73 -11.47 -8.46
CA HIS A 38 1.35 -11.93 -8.78
C HIS A 38 1.01 -13.25 -8.08
N SER A 39 1.95 -14.17 -7.98
CA SER A 39 1.75 -15.40 -7.21
C SER A 39 1.51 -15.08 -5.73
N PHE A 40 2.30 -14.19 -5.14
CA PHE A 40 2.12 -13.75 -3.76
C PHE A 40 0.78 -13.04 -3.54
N THR A 41 0.41 -12.09 -4.41
CA THR A 41 -0.87 -11.38 -4.28
C THR A 41 -2.06 -12.31 -4.48
N SER A 42 -1.97 -13.29 -5.37
CA SER A 42 -3.02 -14.31 -5.57
C SER A 42 -3.26 -15.18 -4.34
N LEU A 43 -2.21 -15.44 -3.53
CA LEU A 43 -2.34 -16.17 -2.27
C LEU A 43 -3.04 -15.36 -1.17
N ILE A 44 -2.98 -14.03 -1.25
CA ILE A 44 -3.50 -13.12 -0.22
C ILE A 44 -4.88 -12.58 -0.57
N ARG A 45 -5.20 -12.54 -1.87
CA ARG A 45 -6.46 -12.00 -2.37
C ARG A 45 -7.63 -12.86 -1.86
N PRO A 46 -8.58 -12.28 -1.12
CA PRO A 46 -9.76 -13.00 -0.67
C PRO A 46 -10.59 -13.47 -1.87
N SER A 47 -10.81 -14.78 -1.97
CA SER A 47 -11.61 -15.43 -3.01
C SER A 47 -13.08 -15.02 -2.97
N PHE A 48 -13.60 -14.60 -1.80
CA PHE A 48 -14.99 -14.16 -1.68
C PHE A 48 -15.29 -12.87 -2.46
N SER A 49 -14.29 -12.01 -2.64
CA SER A 49 -14.48 -10.70 -3.28
C SER A 49 -14.78 -10.79 -4.78
N GLU A 50 -14.21 -11.78 -5.48
CA GLU A 50 -14.42 -11.92 -6.94
C GLU A 50 -15.77 -12.50 -7.31
N LYS A 51 -16.35 -13.28 -6.40
CA LYS A 51 -17.51 -14.11 -6.70
C LYS A 51 -18.85 -13.46 -6.31
N MET A 52 -18.87 -12.44 -5.45
CA MET A 52 -20.12 -11.73 -5.09
C MET A 52 -20.81 -11.07 -6.30
N GLY A 53 -20.08 -10.77 -7.39
CA GLY A 53 -20.67 -10.23 -8.62
C GLY A 53 -21.39 -11.25 -9.48
N LYS A 54 -21.18 -12.56 -9.24
CA LYS A 54 -21.81 -13.65 -10.00
C LYS A 54 -22.69 -14.41 -9.03
N GLY A 55 -23.98 -14.04 -8.98
CA GLY A 55 -24.99 -14.52 -8.03
C GLY A 55 -24.70 -15.90 -7.47
N TYR A 56 -24.26 -15.94 -6.20
CA TYR A 56 -24.06 -17.19 -5.51
C TYR A 56 -25.41 -17.89 -5.36
N THR A 57 -25.48 -19.14 -5.81
CA THR A 57 -26.46 -20.08 -5.30
C THR A 57 -26.11 -20.29 -3.84
N GLU A 58 -26.96 -19.80 -2.93
CA GLU A 58 -26.87 -20.05 -1.50
C GLU A 58 -26.67 -21.57 -1.31
N MET A 59 -25.47 -21.98 -0.93
CA MET A 59 -25.20 -23.37 -0.54
C MET A 59 -25.93 -23.57 0.79
N GLN A 60 -27.20 -23.93 0.69
CA GLN A 60 -28.02 -24.28 1.83
C GLN A 60 -27.42 -25.54 2.42
N TRP A 61 -26.86 -25.44 3.63
CA TRP A 61 -26.36 -26.59 4.37
C TRP A 61 -27.54 -27.54 4.61
N ALA A 62 -27.62 -28.61 3.82
CA ALA A 62 -28.54 -29.69 4.08
C ALA A 62 -27.94 -30.58 5.18
N PRO A 63 -28.68 -30.93 6.23
CA PRO A 63 -28.21 -31.91 7.20
C PRO A 63 -27.84 -33.19 6.45
N ILE A 64 -26.64 -33.69 6.71
CA ILE A 64 -26.11 -34.90 6.08
C ILE A 64 -27.06 -36.04 6.44
N ASP A 65 -27.81 -36.50 5.44
CA ASP A 65 -28.64 -37.68 5.59
C ASP A 65 -27.69 -38.87 5.70
N SER A 66 -27.61 -39.47 6.89
CA SER A 66 -26.63 -40.50 7.27
C SER A 66 -26.79 -41.84 6.53
N SER A 67 -27.59 -41.87 5.46
CA SER A 67 -27.96 -43.06 4.70
C SER A 67 -27.22 -43.20 3.36
N ARG A 68 -26.38 -42.23 2.97
CA ARG A 68 -25.55 -42.32 1.74
C ARG A 68 -24.11 -41.92 2.02
N GLU A 69 -23.22 -42.92 2.08
CA GLU A 69 -21.77 -42.75 1.97
C GLU A 69 -21.33 -42.46 0.51
N ASP A 70 -22.08 -41.63 -0.21
CA ASP A 70 -21.67 -41.18 -1.54
C ASP A 70 -20.74 -39.98 -1.37
N PHE A 71 -19.50 -40.16 -1.82
CA PHE A 71 -18.45 -39.15 -1.84
C PHE A 71 -18.97 -37.85 -2.50
N ILE A 72 -19.10 -36.77 -1.73
CA ILE A 72 -19.56 -35.47 -2.24
C ILE A 72 -18.44 -34.88 -3.10
N GLY A 73 -18.50 -35.15 -4.40
CA GLY A 73 -17.54 -34.67 -5.37
C GLY A 73 -17.81 -35.15 -6.79
N GLU A 74 -19.03 -35.03 -7.31
CA GLU A 74 -19.20 -34.95 -8.77
C GLU A 74 -18.65 -33.60 -9.23
N PHE A 75 -17.36 -33.58 -9.57
CA PHE A 75 -16.78 -32.50 -10.34
C PHE A 75 -17.37 -32.56 -11.74
N GLN A 76 -18.42 -31.77 -12.02
CA GLN A 76 -18.79 -31.54 -13.40
C GLN A 76 -17.58 -30.91 -14.11
N PRO A 77 -17.13 -31.47 -15.25
CA PRO A 77 -16.13 -30.79 -16.05
C PRO A 77 -16.72 -29.46 -16.46
N VAL A 78 -15.99 -28.38 -16.19
CA VAL A 78 -16.35 -27.01 -16.57
C VAL A 78 -16.41 -26.95 -18.10
N VAL A 79 -17.57 -27.28 -18.65
CA VAL A 79 -17.92 -27.02 -20.04
C VAL A 79 -18.40 -25.57 -20.08
N TYR A 80 -17.55 -24.72 -20.68
CA TYR A 80 -17.78 -23.36 -21.15
C TYR A 80 -19.25 -22.98 -21.43
N SER A 81 -20.03 -22.60 -20.40
CA SER A 81 -21.38 -22.03 -20.58
C SER A 81 -21.53 -20.61 -20.02
N ALA A 82 -20.43 -19.98 -19.58
CA ALA A 82 -20.45 -18.63 -18.99
C ALA A 82 -20.39 -17.46 -19.99
N PHE A 83 -20.65 -17.68 -21.29
CA PHE A 83 -20.58 -16.61 -22.31
C PHE A 83 -21.89 -16.27 -23.01
N SER A 84 -23.03 -16.88 -22.67
CA SER A 84 -24.22 -16.79 -23.52
C SER A 84 -25.35 -15.87 -23.03
N ASN A 85 -25.13 -14.85 -22.19
CA ASN A 85 -26.24 -13.97 -21.77
C ASN A 85 -25.93 -12.51 -21.41
N SER A 86 -24.81 -11.92 -21.85
CA SER A 86 -24.69 -10.47 -21.93
C SER A 86 -24.85 -10.05 -23.38
N GLY A 87 -25.87 -9.23 -23.67
CA GLY A 87 -26.16 -8.67 -24.99
C GLY A 87 -25.12 -7.64 -25.44
N TYR A 88 -23.87 -8.05 -25.58
CA TYR A 88 -22.88 -7.32 -26.35
C TYR A 88 -23.04 -7.71 -27.82
N SER A 89 -23.34 -6.73 -28.65
CA SER A 89 -23.43 -6.91 -30.09
C SER A 89 -22.06 -7.32 -30.62
N ILE A 90 -21.98 -8.36 -31.45
CA ILE A 90 -20.72 -8.81 -32.06
C ILE A 90 -20.06 -7.72 -32.92
N ASN A 91 -20.83 -6.70 -33.32
CA ASN A 91 -20.34 -5.52 -34.03
C ASN A 91 -19.60 -4.52 -33.12
N GLU A 92 -19.81 -4.54 -31.80
CA GLU A 92 -19.05 -3.70 -30.86
C GLU A 92 -17.65 -4.30 -30.57
N LEU A 93 -17.49 -5.62 -30.72
CA LEU A 93 -16.19 -6.28 -30.62
C LEU A 93 -15.31 -6.08 -31.86
N SER A 94 -15.90 -5.85 -33.04
CA SER A 94 -15.12 -5.49 -34.23
C SER A 94 -14.52 -4.08 -34.11
N ASP A 95 -15.20 -3.15 -33.44
CA ASP A 95 -14.66 -1.80 -33.21
C ASP A 95 -13.54 -1.80 -32.17
N ILE A 96 -13.62 -2.65 -31.14
CA ILE A 96 -12.52 -2.86 -30.19
C ILE A 96 -11.35 -3.59 -30.85
N GLY A 97 -11.64 -4.59 -31.70
CA GLY A 97 -10.63 -5.28 -32.51
C GLY A 97 -9.89 -4.31 -33.43
N ASN A 98 -10.63 -3.43 -34.12
CA ASN A 98 -10.10 -2.40 -34.99
C ASN A 98 -9.31 -1.33 -34.21
N LEU A 99 -9.75 -0.94 -33.01
CA LEU A 99 -9.05 0.00 -32.13
C LEU A 99 -7.74 -0.62 -31.60
N VAL A 100 -7.75 -1.90 -31.22
CA VAL A 100 -6.58 -2.64 -30.75
C VAL A 100 -5.60 -2.89 -31.90
N THR A 101 -6.07 -3.19 -33.11
CA THR A 101 -5.20 -3.27 -34.30
C THR A 101 -4.71 -1.90 -34.77
N ALA A 102 -5.48 -0.82 -34.59
CA ALA A 102 -5.02 0.54 -34.87
C ALA A 102 -3.94 1.00 -33.89
N LEU A 103 -4.04 0.58 -32.61
CA LEU A 103 -2.99 0.80 -31.61
C LEU A 103 -1.75 -0.08 -31.81
N ARG A 104 -1.91 -1.24 -32.47
CA ARG A 104 -0.82 -2.21 -32.72
C ARG A 104 -0.14 -2.05 -34.08
N ASN A 105 -0.83 -1.48 -35.07
CA ASN A 105 -0.28 -1.22 -36.40
C ASN A 105 0.45 0.13 -36.50
N ASP A 106 0.42 0.95 -35.45
CA ASP A 106 1.28 2.14 -35.28
C ASP A 106 2.64 1.78 -34.65
N GLU A 107 2.90 0.47 -34.43
CA GLU A 107 4.14 -0.04 -33.82
C GLU A 107 5.25 -0.39 -34.82
N ASP A 108 5.05 -0.20 -36.13
CA ASP A 108 6.08 -0.51 -37.11
C ASP A 108 6.97 0.70 -37.40
N GLY A 109 7.94 0.89 -36.49
CA GLY A 109 9.24 1.43 -36.85
C GLY A 109 9.47 2.94 -36.66
N THR A 110 9.49 3.42 -35.41
CA THR A 110 10.49 4.37 -34.84
C THR A 110 10.01 4.89 -33.47
N GLN A 111 10.71 4.55 -32.38
CA GLN A 111 10.54 5.09 -31.02
C GLN A 111 9.08 5.31 -30.57
N LEU A 112 8.38 4.24 -30.19
CA LEU A 112 7.19 4.41 -29.35
C LEU A 112 7.64 4.95 -27.99
N ASP A 113 7.59 6.28 -27.83
CA ASP A 113 7.71 6.94 -26.54
C ASP A 113 6.76 6.21 -25.59
N SER A 114 7.33 5.51 -24.60
CA SER A 114 6.52 4.71 -23.67
C SER A 114 5.50 5.64 -23.02
N ARG A 115 4.32 5.14 -22.67
CA ARG A 115 3.30 5.96 -21.98
C ARG A 115 3.89 6.70 -20.78
N ALA A 116 4.76 6.03 -20.02
CA ALA A 116 5.44 6.61 -18.88
C ALA A 116 6.38 7.77 -19.27
N GLU A 117 7.03 7.74 -20.43
CA GLU A 117 7.80 8.88 -20.94
C GLU A 117 6.91 10.09 -21.27
N LYS A 118 5.73 9.86 -21.87
CA LYS A 118 4.75 10.91 -22.12
C LYS A 118 4.25 11.52 -20.80
N VAL A 119 3.95 10.69 -19.81
CA VAL A 119 3.57 11.14 -18.45
C VAL A 119 4.72 11.88 -17.78
N ALA A 120 5.97 11.43 -17.94
CA ALA A 120 7.14 12.12 -17.41
C ALA A 120 7.35 13.52 -18.03
N ARG A 121 7.16 13.66 -19.35
CA ARG A 121 7.20 14.98 -20.01
C ARG A 121 6.09 15.90 -19.49
N LEU A 122 4.89 15.36 -19.27
CA LEU A 122 3.78 16.11 -18.68
C LEU A 122 4.09 16.54 -17.24
N ALA A 123 4.60 15.63 -16.41
CA ALA A 123 5.00 15.91 -15.03
C ALA A 123 6.04 17.02 -14.98
N LYS A 124 7.09 16.93 -15.81
CA LYS A 124 8.13 17.96 -15.93
C LYS A 124 7.56 19.33 -16.33
N THR A 125 6.58 19.34 -17.23
CA THR A 125 5.93 20.59 -17.69
C THR A 125 5.03 21.22 -16.62
N LEU A 126 4.32 20.39 -15.84
CA LEU A 126 3.42 20.84 -14.80
C LEU A 126 4.12 21.16 -13.48
N ASN A 127 5.32 20.62 -13.23
CA ASN A 127 6.01 20.78 -11.95
C ASN A 127 6.20 22.24 -11.52
N PRO A 128 6.67 23.17 -12.38
CA PRO A 128 6.80 24.58 -11.99
C PRO A 128 5.46 25.23 -11.61
N ILE A 129 4.36 24.82 -12.26
CA ILE A 129 3.02 25.32 -11.96
C ILE A 129 2.54 24.80 -10.61
N MET A 130 2.76 23.51 -10.33
CA MET A 130 2.43 22.91 -9.03
C MET A 130 3.22 23.56 -7.89
N VAL A 131 4.52 23.79 -8.09
CA VAL A 131 5.38 24.48 -7.12
C VAL A 131 4.92 25.92 -6.89
N SER A 132 4.68 26.70 -7.95
CA SER A 132 4.19 28.08 -7.83
C SER A 132 2.84 28.13 -7.11
N THR A 133 1.89 27.29 -7.53
CA THR A 133 0.56 27.22 -6.93
C THR A 133 0.65 26.90 -5.44
N TRP A 134 1.49 25.93 -5.05
CA TRP A 134 1.71 25.60 -3.64
C TRP A 134 2.29 26.79 -2.86
N LEU A 135 3.31 27.45 -3.39
CA LEU A 135 3.95 28.60 -2.73
C LEU A 135 3.01 29.79 -2.58
N ASP A 136 2.07 29.97 -3.51
CA ASP A 136 1.06 31.03 -3.46
C ASP A 136 -0.03 30.74 -2.42
N VAL A 137 -0.46 29.47 -2.27
CA VAL A 137 -1.58 29.10 -1.37
C VAL A 137 -1.16 28.73 0.04
N ALA A 138 0.03 28.15 0.23
CA ALA A 138 0.43 27.59 1.53
C ALA A 138 0.50 28.63 2.67
N PRO A 139 1.06 29.84 2.48
CA PRO A 139 1.09 30.85 3.53
C PRO A 139 -0.29 31.26 4.03
N THR A 140 -1.28 31.33 3.15
CA THR A 140 -2.65 31.70 3.53
C THR A 140 -3.36 30.54 4.24
N LEU A 141 -3.18 29.31 3.78
CA LEU A 141 -3.80 28.11 4.37
C LEU A 141 -3.33 27.82 5.79
N PHE A 142 -2.04 28.02 6.06
CA PHE A 142 -1.43 27.74 7.36
C PHE A 142 -1.15 29.01 8.17
N GLY A 143 -1.60 30.16 7.68
CA GLY A 143 -1.48 31.46 8.33
C GLY A 143 -2.61 31.71 9.34
N ILE A 144 -2.40 32.69 10.22
CA ILE A 144 -3.36 33.09 11.27
C ILE A 144 -4.63 33.73 10.66
N THR A 145 -4.57 34.12 9.38
CA THR A 145 -5.59 34.94 8.71
C THR A 145 -6.53 34.14 7.80
N ALA A 146 -6.74 32.85 8.06
CA ALA A 146 -7.66 32.03 7.28
C ALA A 146 -9.11 32.57 7.39
N SER A 147 -9.48 33.50 6.50
CA SER A 147 -10.86 33.95 6.34
C SER A 147 -11.63 32.87 5.57
N SER A 148 -12.81 32.49 6.05
CA SER A 148 -13.55 31.30 5.57
C SER A 148 -13.76 31.24 4.05
N SER A 149 -14.03 32.36 3.37
CA SER A 149 -14.33 32.36 1.93
C SER A 149 -13.09 32.18 1.03
N LYS A 150 -11.93 32.73 1.41
CA LYS A 150 -10.67 32.53 0.66
C LYS A 150 -10.06 31.16 0.92
N PHE A 151 -10.20 30.70 2.17
CA PHE A 151 -9.70 29.41 2.62
C PHE A 151 -10.18 28.25 1.74
N GLU A 152 -11.48 28.18 1.42
CA GLU A 152 -12.04 27.08 0.63
C GLU A 152 -11.40 26.97 -0.77
N THR A 153 -11.16 28.12 -1.43
CA THR A 153 -10.60 28.14 -2.79
C THR A 153 -9.12 27.73 -2.78
N GLU A 154 -8.35 28.27 -1.84
CA GLU A 154 -6.93 27.94 -1.66
C GLU A 154 -6.75 26.47 -1.24
N ALA A 155 -7.64 25.96 -0.39
CA ALA A 155 -7.60 24.58 0.09
C ALA A 155 -7.82 23.63 -1.07
N LYS A 156 -8.83 23.91 -1.91
CA LYS A 156 -9.08 23.16 -3.16
C LYS A 156 -7.89 23.22 -4.12
N LEU A 157 -7.22 24.36 -4.26
CA LEU A 157 -6.03 24.50 -5.10
C LEU A 157 -4.86 23.64 -4.59
N ALA A 158 -4.58 23.69 -3.29
CA ALA A 158 -3.57 22.85 -2.66
C ALA A 158 -3.89 21.36 -2.82
N GLN A 159 -5.14 20.96 -2.60
CA GLN A 159 -5.58 19.57 -2.80
C GLN A 159 -5.38 19.10 -4.24
N VAL A 160 -5.85 19.88 -5.22
CA VAL A 160 -5.69 19.56 -6.65
C VAL A 160 -4.22 19.45 -7.03
N THR A 161 -3.36 20.30 -6.45
CA THR A 161 -1.91 20.25 -6.66
C THR A 161 -1.33 18.92 -6.16
N MET A 162 -1.70 18.49 -4.95
CA MET A 162 -1.26 17.21 -4.38
C MET A 162 -1.76 16.01 -5.17
N GLU A 163 -3.06 15.98 -5.49
CA GLU A 163 -3.67 14.88 -6.28
C GLU A 163 -3.04 14.76 -7.65
N THR A 164 -2.75 15.89 -8.31
CA THR A 164 -2.07 15.92 -9.61
C THR A 164 -0.65 15.37 -9.49
N ALA A 165 0.10 15.77 -8.45
CA ALA A 165 1.43 15.23 -8.18
C ALA A 165 1.38 13.71 -7.93
N ILE A 166 0.49 13.24 -7.06
CA ILE A 166 0.34 11.80 -6.76
C ILE A 166 0.03 11.02 -8.03
N CYS A 167 -0.88 11.52 -8.86
CA CYS A 167 -1.27 10.87 -10.10
C CYS A 167 -0.09 10.75 -11.09
N LEU A 168 0.60 11.86 -11.35
CA LEU A 168 1.69 11.93 -12.33
C LEU A 168 2.89 11.10 -11.87
N TYR A 169 3.40 11.38 -10.66
CA TYR A 169 4.59 10.72 -10.15
C TYR A 169 4.31 9.27 -9.76
N GLY A 170 3.11 8.94 -9.28
CA GLY A 170 2.70 7.57 -9.03
C GLY A 170 2.72 6.70 -10.28
N ALA A 171 2.28 7.23 -11.42
CA ALA A 171 2.36 6.51 -12.69
C ALA A 171 3.80 6.31 -13.18
N ILE A 172 4.66 7.33 -13.00
CA ILE A 172 6.09 7.24 -13.34
C ILE A 172 6.79 6.18 -12.48
N PHE A 173 6.56 6.19 -11.16
CA PHE A 173 7.26 5.29 -10.24
C PHE A 173 6.74 3.85 -10.25
N ARG A 174 5.52 3.62 -10.73
CA ARG A 174 4.97 2.26 -10.92
C ARG A 174 5.50 1.58 -12.19
N GLU A 175 5.97 2.33 -13.17
CA GLU A 175 6.52 1.75 -14.41
C GLU A 175 7.95 1.23 -14.18
N ARG A 176 8.14 -0.09 -14.34
CA ARG A 176 9.42 -0.77 -14.08
C ARG A 176 10.45 -0.50 -15.16
N ASP A 177 10.02 -0.46 -16.41
CA ASP A 177 10.87 -0.38 -17.60
C ASP A 177 11.31 1.05 -17.95
N LEU A 178 10.92 2.04 -17.14
CA LEU A 178 11.29 3.43 -17.36
C LEU A 178 12.80 3.65 -17.16
N SER A 179 13.41 4.45 -18.03
CA SER A 179 14.82 4.84 -17.93
C SER A 179 15.16 5.45 -16.56
N ASN A 180 16.28 5.01 -15.97
CA ASN A 180 16.77 5.50 -14.69
C ASN A 180 17.00 7.02 -14.68
N ASP A 181 17.36 7.62 -15.82
CA ASP A 181 17.57 9.06 -15.89
C ASP A 181 16.25 9.84 -15.75
N ILE A 182 15.16 9.31 -16.35
CA ILE A 182 13.82 9.90 -16.22
C ILE A 182 13.31 9.73 -14.79
N ARG A 183 13.49 8.54 -14.21
CA ARG A 183 13.11 8.27 -12.82
C ARG A 183 13.87 9.18 -11.85
N SER A 184 15.18 9.33 -12.02
CA SER A 184 16.01 10.23 -11.20
C SER A 184 15.56 11.68 -11.32
N GLN A 185 15.25 12.16 -12.53
CA GLN A 185 14.70 13.51 -12.71
C GLN A 185 13.35 13.67 -12.01
N ALA A 186 12.47 12.68 -12.09
CA ALA A 186 11.17 12.73 -11.42
C ALA A 186 11.32 12.74 -9.90
N VAL A 187 12.30 12.01 -9.35
CA VAL A 187 12.67 12.06 -7.92
C VAL A 187 13.17 13.46 -7.53
N ASP A 188 13.97 14.11 -8.36
CA ASP A 188 14.46 15.47 -8.10
C ASP A 188 13.33 16.50 -8.12
N ASP A 189 12.44 16.40 -9.11
CA ASP A 189 11.29 17.28 -9.30
C ASP A 189 10.31 17.19 -8.11
N ILE A 190 10.00 15.98 -7.65
CA ILE A 190 9.12 15.78 -6.49
C ILE A 190 9.78 16.16 -5.18
N ASN A 191 11.10 15.90 -5.01
CA ASN A 191 11.83 16.32 -3.81
C ASN A 191 11.85 17.84 -3.66
N ALA A 192 11.95 18.59 -4.76
CA ALA A 192 11.83 20.05 -4.74
C ALA A 192 10.46 20.48 -4.21
N LEU A 193 9.37 19.91 -4.75
CA LEU A 193 8.00 20.20 -4.30
C LEU A 193 7.79 19.84 -2.82
N LEU A 194 8.22 18.64 -2.39
CA LEU A 194 8.16 18.20 -1.00
C LEU A 194 9.00 19.10 -0.08
N GLY A 195 10.13 19.62 -0.56
CA GLY A 195 10.95 20.60 0.15
C GLY A 195 10.15 21.84 0.54
N TYR A 196 9.39 22.40 -0.40
CA TYR A 196 8.50 23.55 -0.14
C TYR A 196 7.29 23.23 0.74
N MET A 197 6.83 21.98 0.76
CA MET A 197 5.73 21.52 1.63
C MET A 197 6.18 21.21 3.05
N SER A 198 7.44 20.84 3.23
CA SER A 198 7.98 20.33 4.51
C SER A 198 7.85 21.27 5.72
N PRO A 199 7.82 22.62 5.60
CA PRO A 199 7.56 23.49 6.75
C PRO A 199 6.13 23.36 7.28
N TYR A 200 5.20 22.89 6.44
CA TYR A 200 3.77 22.84 6.74
C TYR A 200 3.27 21.43 7.03
N LEU A 201 3.90 20.40 6.45
CA LEU A 201 3.45 19.01 6.48
C LEU A 201 4.59 18.03 6.86
N PRO A 202 4.26 16.87 7.45
CA PRO A 202 2.95 16.52 7.99
C PRO A 202 2.70 17.25 9.32
N ARG A 203 1.46 17.65 9.58
CA ARG A 203 1.10 18.39 10.80
C ARG A 203 -0.20 17.85 11.39
N SER A 204 -0.20 17.68 12.71
CA SER A 204 -1.42 17.54 13.48
C SER A 204 -2.03 18.93 13.66
N SER A 205 -3.25 19.13 13.17
CA SER A 205 -3.86 20.45 13.21
C SER A 205 -4.06 20.92 14.66
N GLU A 206 -3.65 22.15 14.93
CA GLU A 206 -3.92 22.84 16.20
C GLU A 206 -5.10 23.80 16.06
N SER A 207 -5.79 23.79 14.91
CA SER A 207 -6.99 24.58 14.71
C SER A 207 -8.16 23.97 15.47
N GLY A 208 -8.99 24.81 16.10
CA GLY A 208 -10.30 24.39 16.60
C GLY A 208 -11.37 24.22 15.51
N ASP A 209 -11.02 24.51 14.25
CA ASP A 209 -11.93 24.37 13.11
C ASP A 209 -11.86 22.96 12.52
N PRO A 210 -12.93 22.14 12.61
CA PRO A 210 -12.95 20.76 12.14
C PRO A 210 -12.74 20.62 10.63
N GLU A 211 -13.17 21.60 9.82
CA GLU A 211 -13.00 21.52 8.36
C GLU A 211 -11.52 21.67 7.97
N LEU A 212 -10.82 22.59 8.63
CA LEU A 212 -9.38 22.78 8.47
C LEU A 212 -8.60 21.58 9.02
N GLU A 213 -9.04 20.98 10.13
CA GLU A 213 -8.45 19.73 10.66
C GLU A 213 -8.54 18.59 9.63
N ASP A 214 -9.73 18.37 9.07
CA ASP A 214 -9.97 17.32 8.08
C ASP A 214 -9.17 17.54 6.80
N PHE A 215 -9.11 18.78 6.33
CA PHE A 215 -8.31 19.17 5.18
C PHE A 215 -6.80 18.97 5.42
N THR A 216 -6.28 19.44 6.55
CA THR A 216 -4.86 19.28 6.91
C THR A 216 -4.49 17.81 7.05
N ARG A 217 -5.41 16.98 7.55
CA ARG A 217 -5.24 15.54 7.61
C ARG A 217 -5.15 14.93 6.21
N ALA A 218 -6.05 15.29 5.29
CA ALA A 218 -6.02 14.81 3.92
C ALA A 218 -4.71 15.22 3.18
N LEU A 219 -4.24 16.45 3.39
CA LEU A 219 -2.95 16.91 2.87
C LEU A 219 -1.77 16.15 3.50
N SER A 220 -1.80 15.89 4.80
CA SER A 220 -0.74 15.13 5.49
C SER A 220 -0.64 13.70 4.96
N LEU A 221 -1.77 13.05 4.70
CA LEU A 221 -1.81 11.72 4.06
C LEU A 221 -1.23 11.77 2.63
N SER A 222 -1.63 12.77 1.85
CA SER A 222 -1.11 12.98 0.49
C SER A 222 0.41 13.22 0.48
N TYR A 223 0.92 13.99 1.44
CA TYR A 223 2.34 14.25 1.62
C TYR A 223 3.10 12.98 2.02
N CYS A 224 2.53 12.17 2.91
CA CYS A 224 3.08 10.87 3.28
C CYS A 224 3.18 9.96 2.04
N GLU A 225 2.12 9.89 1.23
CA GLU A 225 2.10 9.09 0.01
C GLU A 225 3.20 9.52 -0.98
N LEU A 226 3.32 10.82 -1.29
CA LEU A 226 4.38 11.36 -2.16
C LEU A 226 5.78 11.06 -1.61
N THR A 227 5.99 11.24 -0.30
CA THR A 227 7.26 10.95 0.36
C THR A 227 7.60 9.47 0.26
N SER A 228 6.61 8.59 0.45
CA SER A 228 6.79 7.14 0.35
C SER A 228 7.16 6.68 -1.05
N MET A 229 6.51 7.24 -2.08
CA MET A 229 6.82 6.95 -3.48
C MET A 229 8.25 7.36 -3.82
N THR A 230 8.66 8.55 -3.37
CA THR A 230 10.01 9.07 -3.58
C THR A 230 11.06 8.21 -2.87
N ALA A 231 10.77 7.78 -1.64
CA ALA A 231 11.63 6.88 -0.88
C ALA A 231 11.76 5.49 -1.52
N LEU A 232 10.66 4.91 -2.00
CA LEU A 232 10.68 3.63 -2.71
C LEU A 232 11.44 3.72 -4.03
N ALA A 233 11.25 4.80 -4.81
CA ALA A 233 11.98 5.03 -6.05
C ALA A 233 13.50 5.20 -5.80
N SER A 234 13.87 5.94 -4.76
CA SER A 234 15.28 6.17 -4.40
C SER A 234 16.00 4.88 -3.97
N GLN A 235 15.30 3.95 -3.31
CA GLN A 235 15.89 2.66 -2.90
C GLN A 235 16.25 1.77 -4.08
N CYS A 236 15.48 1.80 -5.18
CA CYS A 236 15.80 1.06 -6.40
C CYS A 236 17.10 1.55 -7.04
N ASP A 237 17.35 2.86 -7.01
CA ASP A 237 18.52 3.46 -7.63
C ASP A 237 19.83 3.18 -6.88
N ILE A 238 19.78 3.01 -5.56
CA ILE A 238 20.97 2.71 -4.73
C ILE A 238 21.51 1.32 -5.07
N LYS A 239 20.64 0.32 -5.26
CA LYS A 239 21.04 -1.06 -5.58
C LYS A 239 21.81 -1.18 -6.90
N ASN A 240 21.57 -0.25 -7.83
CA ASN A 240 22.13 -0.29 -9.18
C ASN A 240 23.25 0.76 -9.40
N ALA A 241 23.55 1.62 -8.42
CA ALA A 241 24.46 2.73 -8.61
C ALA A 241 25.94 2.30 -8.61
N SER A 242 26.66 2.66 -9.68
CA SER A 242 28.13 2.62 -9.73
C SER A 242 28.76 3.62 -8.74
N LYS A 243 29.93 3.26 -8.19
CA LYS A 243 30.69 4.02 -7.16
C LYS A 243 30.95 5.50 -7.52
N SER A 244 30.89 5.87 -8.81
CA SER A 244 31.21 7.22 -9.29
C SER A 244 30.11 8.29 -9.09
N ARG A 245 28.83 7.93 -8.85
CA ARG A 245 27.72 8.91 -8.66
C ARG A 245 27.28 9.10 -7.21
N ALA A 246 28.03 8.59 -6.24
CA ALA A 246 27.59 8.48 -4.85
C ALA A 246 27.44 9.84 -4.10
N THR A 247 28.24 10.85 -4.44
CA THR A 247 28.33 12.10 -3.66
C THR A 247 27.13 13.04 -3.83
N LEU A 248 26.59 13.17 -5.03
CA LEU A 248 25.38 13.98 -5.29
C LEU A 248 24.13 13.33 -4.69
N LYS A 249 24.01 12.00 -4.84
CA LYS A 249 22.90 11.21 -4.27
C LYS A 249 22.84 11.31 -2.74
N LEU A 250 23.99 11.45 -2.07
CA LEU A 250 24.05 11.58 -0.62
C LEU A 250 23.36 12.85 -0.09
N LYS A 251 23.45 13.98 -0.80
CA LYS A 251 22.78 15.23 -0.38
C LYS A 251 21.27 15.13 -0.50
N GLN A 252 20.77 14.57 -1.61
CA GLN A 252 19.36 14.33 -1.83
C GLN A 252 18.80 13.36 -0.79
N PHE A 253 19.53 12.28 -0.51
CA PHE A 253 19.17 11.32 0.52
C PHE A 253 19.07 11.95 1.91
N LYS A 254 19.92 12.94 2.23
CA LYS A 254 19.88 13.67 3.51
C LYS A 254 18.64 14.57 3.66
N ALA A 255 18.22 15.24 2.57
CA ALA A 255 16.99 16.03 2.58
C ALA A 255 15.77 15.11 2.78
N LEU A 256 15.72 14.02 1.99
CA LEU A 256 14.68 13.00 2.09
C LEU A 256 14.67 12.32 3.47
N SER A 257 15.83 12.03 4.08
CA SER A 257 15.89 11.40 5.40
C SER A 257 15.28 12.27 6.49
N THR A 258 15.43 13.59 6.36
CA THR A 258 14.84 14.55 7.31
C THR A 258 13.32 14.56 7.18
N GLN A 259 12.80 14.60 5.96
CA GLN A 259 11.37 14.49 5.67
C GLN A 259 10.81 13.16 6.16
N LEU A 260 11.53 12.07 5.91
CA LEU A 260 11.14 10.72 6.30
C LEU A 260 11.09 10.56 7.82
N SER A 261 11.96 11.24 8.58
CA SER A 261 11.87 11.28 10.05
C SER A 261 10.55 11.88 10.52
N ARG A 262 10.14 13.02 9.94
CA ARG A 262 8.86 13.66 10.29
C ARG A 262 7.65 12.80 9.91
N VAL A 263 7.69 12.21 8.71
CA VAL A 263 6.64 11.27 8.25
C VAL A 263 6.58 10.05 9.16
N ARG A 264 7.73 9.55 9.63
CA ARG A 264 7.80 8.43 10.57
C ARG A 264 7.14 8.76 11.89
N GLU A 265 7.49 9.89 12.50
CA GLU A 265 6.90 10.37 13.76
C GLU A 265 5.38 10.49 13.61
N TYR A 266 4.91 11.15 12.54
CA TYR A 266 3.49 11.27 12.23
C TYR A 266 2.79 9.92 12.08
N VAL A 267 3.38 8.97 11.34
CA VAL A 267 2.80 7.64 11.14
C VAL A 267 2.79 6.83 12.45
N ALA A 268 3.83 6.93 13.27
CA ALA A 268 3.88 6.27 14.58
C ALA A 268 2.76 6.80 15.49
N GLU A 269 2.60 8.12 15.59
CA GLU A 269 1.51 8.75 16.33
C GLU A 269 0.13 8.33 15.78
N ALA A 270 -0.02 8.28 14.45
CA ALA A 270 -1.23 7.84 13.78
C ALA A 270 -1.63 6.41 14.14
N LEU A 271 -0.67 5.48 14.10
CA LEU A 271 -0.87 4.08 14.45
C LEU A 271 -1.13 3.91 15.95
N ASN A 272 -0.49 4.71 16.78
CA ASN A 272 -0.73 4.72 18.22
C ASN A 272 -2.04 5.42 18.61
N GLY A 273 -2.73 6.09 17.69
CA GLY A 273 -3.94 6.86 17.97
C GLY A 273 -3.64 8.09 18.83
N GLU A 274 -2.41 8.59 18.76
CA GLU A 274 -1.87 9.70 19.54
C GLU A 274 -1.91 11.02 18.78
N LEU A 275 -2.46 11.04 17.54
CA LEU A 275 -2.67 12.26 16.79
C LEU A 275 -3.68 13.15 17.50
N LYS A 276 -3.19 14.14 18.22
CA LYS A 276 -4.02 15.09 18.97
C LYS A 276 -4.52 16.19 18.05
N SER A 277 -5.73 16.64 18.32
CA SER A 277 -6.28 17.88 17.76
C SER A 277 -7.02 18.64 18.85
N VAL A 278 -7.36 19.91 18.61
CA VAL A 278 -8.20 20.68 19.54
C VAL A 278 -9.54 19.97 19.76
N SER A 279 -10.12 19.43 18.69
CA SER A 279 -11.37 18.66 18.75
C SER A 279 -11.19 17.26 19.38
N HIS A 280 -9.97 16.72 19.38
CA HIS A 280 -9.64 15.36 19.81
C HIS A 280 -8.38 15.34 20.69
N PRO A 281 -8.43 15.89 21.92
CA PRO A 281 -7.24 16.05 22.77
C PRO A 281 -6.67 14.72 23.28
N MET A 282 -7.49 13.67 23.31
CA MET A 282 -7.08 12.31 23.68
C MET A 282 -6.53 11.50 22.49
N GLY A 283 -6.46 12.11 21.31
CA GLY A 283 -6.14 11.44 20.07
C GLY A 283 -7.37 10.91 19.33
N TYR A 284 -7.21 10.60 18.05
CA TYR A 284 -8.25 9.98 17.23
C TYR A 284 -7.75 8.70 16.55
N SER A 285 -8.67 7.79 16.27
CA SER A 285 -8.41 6.58 15.51
C SER A 285 -8.38 6.84 14.01
N LEU A 286 -7.47 6.18 13.29
CA LEU A 286 -7.46 6.20 11.83
C LEU A 286 -8.77 5.64 11.24
N THR A 287 -9.25 6.26 10.17
CA THR A 287 -10.31 5.68 9.33
C THR A 287 -9.72 4.57 8.45
N SER A 288 -10.56 3.66 7.94
CA SER A 288 -10.11 2.58 7.05
C SER A 288 -9.46 3.14 5.77
N THR A 289 -10.01 4.21 5.22
CA THR A 289 -9.46 4.90 4.04
C THR A 289 -8.12 5.56 4.33
N ALA A 290 -7.96 6.25 5.47
CA ALA A 290 -6.70 6.84 5.88
C ALA A 290 -5.62 5.77 6.12
N TYR A 291 -5.99 4.65 6.77
CA TYR A 291 -5.08 3.54 6.99
C TYR A 291 -4.60 2.93 5.65
N ALA A 292 -5.52 2.71 4.70
CA ALA A 292 -5.17 2.20 3.37
C ALA A 292 -4.24 3.17 2.61
N ALA A 293 -4.50 4.47 2.68
CA ALA A 293 -3.63 5.50 2.08
C ALA A 293 -2.23 5.55 2.73
N LEU A 294 -2.11 5.19 4.01
CA LEU A 294 -0.82 5.11 4.71
C LEU A 294 -0.04 3.83 4.41
N LEU A 295 -0.65 2.78 3.88
CA LEU A 295 0.03 1.49 3.66
C LEU A 295 1.32 1.60 2.82
N PRO A 296 1.38 2.32 1.68
CA PRO A 296 2.62 2.53 0.94
C PRO A 296 3.69 3.24 1.78
N THR A 297 3.27 4.17 2.63
CA THR A 297 4.15 4.92 3.54
C THR A 297 4.71 4.03 4.64
N ILE A 298 3.85 3.30 5.34
CA ILE A 298 4.25 2.33 6.35
C ILE A 298 5.21 1.33 5.74
N TRP A 299 4.88 0.78 4.57
CA TRP A 299 5.72 -0.15 3.85
C TRP A 299 7.10 0.44 3.53
N SER A 300 7.15 1.66 2.98
CA SER A 300 8.40 2.35 2.71
C SER A 300 9.23 2.53 3.98
N LEU A 301 8.61 2.93 5.10
CA LEU A 301 9.29 3.15 6.38
C LEU A 301 9.83 1.86 7.00
N VAL A 302 9.08 0.76 6.90
CA VAL A 302 9.48 -0.56 7.38
C VAL A 302 10.71 -1.07 6.62
N ASN A 303 10.80 -0.80 5.31
CA ASN A 303 11.92 -1.27 4.48
C ASN A 303 13.09 -0.28 4.41
N PHE A 304 12.94 0.92 4.95
CA PHE A 304 13.98 1.94 4.89
C PHE A 304 15.15 1.56 5.80
N GLN A 305 16.30 1.27 5.20
CA GLN A 305 17.55 1.03 5.92
C GLN A 305 18.34 2.33 5.99
N SER A 306 18.59 2.82 7.20
CA SER A 306 19.53 3.92 7.44
C SER A 306 20.94 3.34 7.58
N ASP A 307 21.90 3.83 6.78
CA ASP A 307 23.32 3.46 6.90
C ASP A 307 23.91 3.80 8.28
N ASN A 308 23.24 4.67 9.05
CA ASN A 308 23.72 5.15 10.34
C ASN A 308 23.43 4.21 11.52
N GLY A 309 22.93 3.00 11.27
CA GLY A 309 22.57 2.07 12.35
C GLY A 309 21.24 2.36 13.02
N ASP A 310 20.35 3.16 12.42
CA ASP A 310 18.99 3.41 12.92
C ASP A 310 18.03 2.21 12.72
N SER A 311 18.49 0.98 12.98
CA SER A 311 17.62 -0.21 12.96
C SER A 311 16.43 -0.07 13.90
N ASP A 312 16.58 0.74 14.94
CA ASP A 312 15.58 0.97 15.98
C ASP A 312 14.35 1.68 15.40
N LEU A 313 14.53 2.55 14.41
CA LEU A 313 13.44 3.36 13.88
C LEU A 313 12.51 2.56 12.96
N SER A 314 13.03 1.68 12.10
CA SER A 314 12.21 0.75 11.33
C SER A 314 11.50 -0.26 12.24
N THR A 315 12.18 -0.69 13.31
CA THR A 315 11.62 -1.58 14.34
C THR A 315 10.45 -0.93 15.06
N ASN A 316 10.56 0.36 15.40
CA ASN A 316 9.48 1.11 16.04
C ASN A 316 8.21 1.16 15.17
N ILE A 317 8.34 1.39 13.87
CA ILE A 317 7.18 1.40 12.96
C ILE A 317 6.57 0.00 12.83
N ARG A 318 7.39 -1.04 12.66
CA ARG A 318 6.90 -2.43 12.62
C ARG A 318 6.12 -2.78 13.88
N MET A 319 6.68 -2.45 15.03
CA MET A 319 6.07 -2.64 16.34
C MET A 319 4.75 -1.88 16.45
N ALA A 320 4.71 -0.60 16.04
CA ALA A 320 3.51 0.21 16.03
C ALA A 320 2.41 -0.40 15.15
N CYS A 321 2.75 -0.96 13.98
CA CYS A 321 1.80 -1.65 13.12
C CYS A 321 1.21 -2.90 13.78
N ILE A 322 2.05 -3.74 14.39
CA ILE A 322 1.61 -4.96 15.07
C ILE A 322 0.69 -4.59 16.24
N LYS A 323 1.14 -3.69 17.12
CA LYS A 323 0.34 -3.19 18.25
C LYS A 323 -0.98 -2.57 17.79
N HIS A 324 -0.96 -1.79 16.71
CA HIS A 324 -2.18 -1.21 16.13
C HIS A 324 -3.14 -2.29 15.67
N ALA A 325 -2.67 -3.30 14.93
CA ALA A 325 -3.50 -4.41 14.47
C ALA A 325 -4.07 -5.24 15.63
N THR A 326 -3.30 -5.46 16.70
CA THR A 326 -3.71 -6.12 17.94
C THR A 326 -4.82 -5.33 18.64
N ARG A 327 -4.60 -4.04 18.92
CA ARG A 327 -5.54 -3.17 19.65
C ARG A 327 -6.82 -2.85 18.88
N THR A 328 -6.76 -2.88 17.55
CA THR A 328 -7.92 -2.55 16.71
C THR A 328 -9.05 -3.56 16.95
N SER A 329 -10.23 -3.04 17.28
CA SER A 329 -11.46 -3.82 17.49
C SER A 329 -11.80 -4.66 16.25
N SER A 330 -12.28 -5.89 16.45
CA SER A 330 -12.73 -6.80 15.39
C SER A 330 -13.80 -6.16 14.49
N LYS A 331 -14.64 -5.29 15.06
CA LYS A 331 -15.73 -4.59 14.34
C LYS A 331 -15.29 -3.34 13.58
N SER A 332 -14.02 -2.92 13.73
CA SER A 332 -13.51 -1.73 13.03
C SER A 332 -13.23 -2.05 11.57
N ALA A 333 -13.62 -1.15 10.67
CA ALA A 333 -13.29 -1.23 9.24
C ALA A 333 -11.76 -1.19 8.97
N VAL A 334 -10.94 -0.78 9.94
CA VAL A 334 -9.48 -0.79 9.87
C VAL A 334 -8.90 -2.19 10.17
N LYS A 335 -9.64 -3.05 10.88
CA LYS A 335 -9.14 -4.36 11.31
C LYS A 335 -8.67 -5.20 10.14
N ARG A 336 -9.45 -5.20 9.05
CA ARG A 336 -9.13 -5.96 7.84
C ARG A 336 -7.82 -5.54 7.19
N PRO A 337 -7.64 -4.28 6.74
CA PRO A 337 -6.38 -3.87 6.14
C PRO A 337 -5.19 -3.99 7.11
N ALA A 338 -5.39 -3.73 8.41
CA ALA A 338 -4.33 -3.88 9.41
C ALA A 338 -3.88 -5.34 9.62
N THR A 339 -4.83 -6.27 9.74
CA THR A 339 -4.58 -7.71 9.89
C THR A 339 -3.91 -8.26 8.63
N LEU A 340 -4.39 -7.86 7.45
CA LEU A 340 -3.80 -8.26 6.18
C LEU A 340 -2.36 -7.75 6.06
N PHE A 341 -2.09 -6.49 6.42
CA PHE A 341 -0.74 -5.94 6.40
C PHE A 341 0.23 -6.66 7.36
N VAL A 342 -0.17 -6.88 8.60
CA VAL A 342 0.68 -7.59 9.59
C VAL A 342 0.91 -9.05 9.18
N GLY A 343 -0.10 -9.72 8.65
CA GLY A 343 0.05 -11.06 8.07
C GLY A 343 1.04 -11.08 6.90
N MET A 344 0.97 -10.10 6.00
CA MET A 344 1.94 -9.95 4.91
C MET A 344 3.37 -9.72 5.41
N LEU A 345 3.56 -8.90 6.44
CA LEU A 345 4.88 -8.74 7.06
C LEU A 345 5.41 -10.08 7.57
N LEU A 346 4.58 -10.84 8.29
CA LEU A 346 4.95 -12.15 8.82
C LEU A 346 5.34 -13.14 7.71
N MET A 347 4.57 -13.22 6.64
CA MET A 347 4.86 -14.08 5.49
C MET A 347 6.17 -13.69 4.78
N LEU A 348 6.43 -12.39 4.64
CA LEU A 348 7.65 -11.90 4.00
C LEU A 348 8.92 -12.18 4.81
N TYR A 349 8.83 -12.32 6.13
CA TYR A 349 9.96 -12.81 6.94
C TYR A 349 10.30 -14.27 6.65
N GLY A 350 9.30 -15.09 6.30
CA GLY A 350 9.50 -16.48 5.88
C GLY A 350 10.05 -16.62 4.47
N PHE A 351 9.87 -15.61 3.61
CA PHE A 351 10.26 -15.67 2.21
C PHE A 351 11.77 -15.45 2.02
N ARG A 352 12.51 -16.52 1.72
CA ARG A 352 13.98 -16.52 1.56
C ARG A 352 14.52 -15.57 0.47
N GLY A 353 13.68 -15.07 -0.44
CA GLY A 353 14.08 -14.11 -1.48
C GLY A 353 13.93 -12.63 -1.09
N SER A 354 13.15 -12.32 -0.04
CA SER A 354 12.80 -10.95 0.33
C SER A 354 14.00 -10.23 0.98
N PRO A 355 14.21 -8.93 0.73
CA PRO A 355 15.16 -8.11 1.49
C PRO A 355 14.89 -8.17 3.01
N LEU A 356 13.62 -8.29 3.42
CA LEU A 356 13.23 -8.50 4.82
C LEU A 356 13.65 -9.87 5.34
N GLY A 357 13.56 -10.92 4.51
CA GLY A 357 14.07 -12.25 4.84
C GLY A 357 15.60 -12.31 5.00
N ARG A 358 16.34 -11.34 4.44
CA ARG A 358 17.78 -11.18 4.65
C ARG A 358 18.12 -10.45 5.96
N GLN A 359 17.21 -9.61 6.47
CA GLN A 359 17.31 -9.01 7.80
C GLN A 359 16.96 -10.09 8.84
N LYS A 360 17.90 -11.02 9.05
CA LYS A 360 17.71 -12.31 9.71
C LYS A 360 17.33 -12.29 11.20
N ILE A 361 17.06 -11.15 11.82
CA ILE A 361 16.75 -11.10 13.25
C ILE A 361 15.57 -10.15 13.45
N LEU A 362 14.37 -10.73 13.49
CA LEU A 362 13.29 -10.12 14.25
C LEU A 362 13.79 -9.95 15.68
N MET A 363 13.63 -8.75 16.23
CA MET A 363 13.97 -8.53 17.63
C MET A 363 13.06 -9.40 18.51
N SER A 364 13.54 -9.82 19.70
CA SER A 364 12.74 -10.64 20.63
C SER A 364 11.37 -10.00 20.88
N GLU A 365 11.34 -8.68 21.07
CA GLU A 365 10.10 -7.93 21.28
C GLU A 365 9.13 -8.02 20.09
N GLU A 366 9.63 -7.99 18.85
CA GLU A 366 8.80 -8.13 17.64
C GLU A 366 8.16 -9.52 17.58
N ILE A 367 8.93 -10.56 17.91
CA ILE A 367 8.43 -11.94 17.96
C ILE A 367 7.32 -12.07 18.99
N ASP A 368 7.49 -11.47 20.17
CA ASP A 368 6.49 -11.50 21.23
C ASP A 368 5.23 -10.73 20.83
N ALA A 369 5.37 -9.57 20.18
CA ALA A 369 4.24 -8.81 19.65
C ALA A 369 3.49 -9.57 18.55
N PHE A 370 4.19 -10.23 17.62
CA PHE A 370 3.57 -11.09 16.61
C PHE A 370 2.85 -12.28 17.24
N ARG A 371 3.44 -12.89 18.27
CA ARG A 371 2.83 -13.99 19.01
C ARG A 371 1.54 -13.53 19.69
N GLU A 372 1.56 -12.39 20.37
CA GLU A 372 0.37 -11.81 21.00
C GLU A 372 -0.72 -11.54 19.97
N TRP A 373 -0.37 -10.89 18.86
CA TRP A 373 -1.30 -10.63 17.76
C TRP A 373 -1.91 -11.93 17.22
N TYR A 374 -1.09 -12.95 16.97
CA TYR A 374 -1.52 -14.24 16.45
C TYR A 374 -2.47 -14.97 17.42
N GLN A 375 -2.19 -14.93 18.73
CA GLN A 375 -3.03 -15.53 19.77
C GLN A 375 -4.41 -14.88 19.87
N GLN A 376 -4.58 -13.64 19.41
CA GLN A 376 -5.87 -12.96 19.38
C GLN A 376 -6.73 -13.31 18.16
N LEU A 377 -6.16 -13.89 17.11
CA LEU A 377 -6.88 -14.19 15.86
C LEU A 377 -8.09 -15.14 16.07
N PRO A 378 -8.01 -16.23 16.87
CA PRO A 378 -9.18 -17.06 17.16
C PRO A 378 -10.32 -16.29 17.82
N LYS A 379 -9.99 -15.37 18.74
CA LYS A 379 -10.98 -14.49 19.37
C LYS A 379 -11.61 -13.55 18.34
N VAL A 380 -10.80 -12.97 17.45
CA VAL A 380 -11.32 -12.11 16.36
C VAL A 380 -12.26 -12.91 15.45
N LEU A 381 -11.91 -14.13 15.05
CA LEU A 381 -12.77 -15.02 14.27
C LEU A 381 -14.11 -15.28 14.97
N TRP A 382 -14.07 -15.57 16.27
CA TRP A 382 -15.26 -15.78 17.08
C TRP A 382 -16.14 -14.54 17.15
N GLU A 383 -15.56 -13.36 17.37
CA GLU A 383 -16.29 -12.09 17.45
C GLU A 383 -16.92 -11.67 16.12
N LEU A 384 -16.27 -12.01 15.00
CA LEU A 384 -16.80 -11.73 13.66
C LEU A 384 -17.95 -12.66 13.30
N GLY A 385 -17.85 -13.95 13.62
CA GLY A 385 -18.82 -14.96 13.21
C GLY A 385 -19.08 -14.88 11.70
N VAL A 386 -20.33 -14.62 11.33
CA VAL A 386 -20.78 -14.47 9.93
C VAL A 386 -20.91 -13.02 9.46
N SER A 387 -20.57 -12.04 10.30
CA SER A 387 -20.83 -10.61 10.03
C SER A 387 -19.92 -10.01 8.97
N ASP A 388 -18.67 -10.48 8.87
CA ASP A 388 -17.71 -10.04 7.86
C ASP A 388 -16.98 -11.26 7.27
N PRO A 389 -17.56 -11.91 6.25
CA PRO A 389 -16.93 -13.07 5.61
C PRO A 389 -15.58 -12.73 4.98
N SER A 390 -15.38 -11.47 4.57
CA SER A 390 -14.11 -11.04 3.96
C SER A 390 -12.99 -11.00 4.97
N LEU A 391 -13.24 -10.48 6.18
CA LEU A 391 -12.24 -10.50 7.25
C LEU A 391 -12.02 -11.90 7.79
N THR A 392 -13.08 -12.70 7.93
CA THR A 392 -12.96 -14.12 8.32
C THR A 392 -12.05 -14.89 7.36
N GLU A 393 -12.21 -14.69 6.04
CA GLU A 393 -11.32 -15.29 5.05
C GLU A 393 -9.86 -14.82 5.21
N VAL A 394 -9.64 -13.52 5.42
CA VAL A 394 -8.29 -12.98 5.66
C VAL A 394 -7.67 -13.62 6.91
N VAL A 395 -8.40 -13.74 8.02
CA VAL A 395 -7.84 -14.33 9.24
C VAL A 395 -7.58 -15.83 9.08
N LEU A 396 -8.49 -16.58 8.44
CA LEU A 396 -8.30 -18.00 8.17
C LEU A 396 -7.15 -18.27 7.21
N SER A 397 -7.05 -17.52 6.11
CA SER A 397 -5.94 -17.64 5.16
C SER A 397 -4.62 -17.37 5.86
N GLN A 398 -4.53 -16.34 6.70
CA GLN A 398 -3.32 -16.08 7.49
C GLN A 398 -3.02 -17.19 8.49
N PHE A 399 -4.02 -17.73 9.19
CA PHE A 399 -3.82 -18.83 10.13
C PHE A 399 -3.29 -20.09 9.43
N LEU A 400 -3.93 -20.49 8.32
CA LEU A 400 -3.58 -21.67 7.55
C LEU A 400 -2.22 -21.52 6.85
N LEU A 401 -1.99 -20.38 6.19
CA LEU A 401 -0.72 -20.11 5.51
C LEU A 401 0.43 -20.09 6.51
N ASN A 402 0.27 -19.45 7.68
CA ASN A 402 1.33 -19.46 8.69
C ASN A 402 1.54 -20.85 9.26
N PHE A 403 0.50 -21.65 9.48
CA PHE A 403 0.66 -23.03 9.92
C PHE A 403 1.45 -23.87 8.91
N ILE A 404 1.16 -23.72 7.62
CA ILE A 404 1.87 -24.42 6.55
C ILE A 404 3.30 -23.90 6.42
N VAL A 405 3.51 -22.59 6.33
CA VAL A 405 4.84 -21.99 6.14
C VAL A 405 5.76 -22.28 7.32
N ILE A 406 5.26 -22.17 8.57
CA ILE A 406 6.03 -22.46 9.78
C ILE A 406 6.24 -23.97 9.94
N GLY A 407 5.23 -24.79 9.65
CA GLY A 407 5.31 -26.25 9.70
C GLY A 407 6.34 -26.78 8.70
N VAL A 408 6.30 -26.32 7.45
CA VAL A 408 7.24 -26.68 6.39
C VAL A 408 8.64 -26.14 6.69
N SER A 409 8.76 -24.90 7.18
CA SER A 409 10.07 -24.35 7.58
C SER A 409 10.70 -25.16 8.70
N ARG A 410 9.93 -25.66 9.68
CA ARG A 410 10.47 -26.55 10.72
C ARG A 410 10.88 -27.93 10.17
N LEU A 411 10.14 -28.47 9.22
CA LEU A 411 10.47 -29.75 8.58
C LEU A 411 11.75 -29.67 7.73
N PHE A 412 11.98 -28.56 7.04
CA PHE A 412 13.14 -28.40 6.15
C PHE A 412 14.35 -27.67 6.78
N CYS A 413 14.16 -26.82 7.80
CA CYS A 413 15.26 -26.17 8.53
C CYS A 413 15.72 -26.92 9.79
N GLY A 414 15.04 -28.00 10.17
CA GLY A 414 15.43 -28.88 11.28
C GLY A 414 16.79 -29.59 11.12
N TYR A 415 17.47 -29.42 9.97
CA TYR A 415 18.76 -30.04 9.69
C TYR A 415 19.99 -29.16 9.94
N TYR A 416 19.86 -27.88 10.33
CA TYR A 416 21.03 -26.97 10.39
C TYR A 416 21.18 -26.06 11.63
N TYR A 417 20.44 -26.25 12.71
CA TYR A 417 20.77 -25.58 13.98
C TYR A 417 20.67 -26.54 15.18
N GLU A 418 21.84 -26.94 15.67
CA GLU A 418 22.10 -27.80 16.82
C GLU A 418 21.80 -27.14 18.20
N SER A 419 20.98 -26.09 18.21
CA SER A 419 20.50 -25.41 19.44
C SER A 419 18.96 -25.45 19.53
N ALA A 420 18.36 -26.55 19.09
CA ALA A 420 16.92 -26.74 19.03
C ALA A 420 16.27 -27.23 20.35
N SER A 421 17.01 -27.30 21.46
CA SER A 421 16.47 -27.79 22.73
C SER A 421 15.63 -26.76 23.49
N GLU A 422 15.86 -25.46 23.29
CA GLU A 422 15.05 -24.40 23.97
C GLU A 422 13.80 -24.00 23.17
N ALA A 423 13.86 -23.96 21.84
CA ALA A 423 12.69 -23.61 21.02
C ALA A 423 11.57 -24.67 21.05
N ARG A 424 11.86 -25.92 21.44
CA ARG A 424 10.87 -27.00 21.57
C ARG A 424 9.94 -26.85 22.78
N ARG A 425 10.34 -26.14 23.83
CA ARG A 425 9.51 -25.99 25.04
C ARG A 425 8.44 -24.90 24.93
N TYR A 426 8.56 -23.96 23.99
CA TYR A 426 7.70 -22.77 23.94
C TYR A 426 6.41 -22.88 23.11
N TRP A 427 6.11 -24.05 22.53
CA TRP A 427 4.95 -24.20 21.63
C TRP A 427 4.11 -25.48 21.82
N ILE A 428 4.41 -26.32 22.82
CA ILE A 428 3.57 -27.50 23.15
C ILE A 428 2.46 -27.13 24.16
N LEU A 429 2.27 -25.84 24.48
CA LEU A 429 1.25 -25.37 25.43
C LEU A 429 0.31 -24.28 24.87
N VAL A 430 0.19 -24.18 23.54
CA VAL A 430 -0.93 -23.50 22.85
C VAL A 430 -1.65 -24.56 22.04
#